data_AF-A0A6L8HRA7-F1
#
_entry.id   AF-A0A6L8HRA7-F1
#
_cell.length_a   1.000
_cell.length_b   1.000
_cell.length_c   1.000
_cell.angle_alpha   90.00
_cell.angle_beta   90.00
_cell.angle_gamma   90.00
#
_symmetry.space_group_name_H-M   'P 1'
#
loop_
_entity.id
_entity.type
_entity.pdbx_description
1 polymer ?
#
loop_
_entity_poly.entity_id
_entity_poly.type
_entity_poly.pdbx_seq_one_letter_code
_entity_poly.pdbx_strand_id
1 'polypeptide(L)'
;MGVVRLSTGDIVIAESTTGELRRYDQSGALVWRAGGQGQGPGEHKYLGFLRSLPGDSLVTADSDRLRLNVFGPDGKVLRTIRLEMPEPGLVPRGFVGVSERDLVMTFEDRREEPARPGVGRWPGLRIAMLSLDDGRIRTWIDVPGSESLVFGKGPEYPVSGGSLALVDTEQFSVRFIDLDGRSTQRILRRDEPARQVTSDHVEAWVEWAISVTRDPRGTDPVIRAARETPMASTLPVLESLYLDAVGNLWVEPYSVFGTPMPPFQVYAPDGSWLGSVAVPPGLGTERRLRFGFGRTFEIGNDYILGVWHDELGVEHVRLYGLEKAGGWARATARPGRWTGGLQVSSSSRLRGRVVRPHHCRCSQLRQRHSQKRMGCTRHLFVPVEFPWRLAKPSRADPTSLRPTDRSTPSRRRHPCRNPRR
;
A
#
# COMPACT_ATOMS: atom_id res chain seq x y z
N MET A 1 9.31 -3.46 5.76
CA MET A 1 10.44 -3.06 4.90
C MET A 1 10.02 -1.89 4.02
N GLY A 2 10.85 -0.85 3.93
CA GLY A 2 10.67 0.27 2.98
C GLY A 2 11.73 0.23 1.89
N VAL A 3 11.45 0.76 0.71
CA VAL A 3 12.39 0.78 -0.41
C VAL A 3 12.29 2.09 -1.18
N VAL A 4 13.45 2.63 -1.59
CA VAL A 4 13.53 3.82 -2.44
C VAL A 4 14.62 3.70 -3.49
N ARG A 5 14.46 4.43 -4.61
CA ARG A 5 15.50 4.57 -5.63
C ARG A 5 16.15 5.95 -5.56
N LEU A 6 17.48 5.99 -5.64
CA LEU A 6 18.25 7.23 -5.74
C LEU A 6 18.36 7.68 -7.21
N SER A 7 18.66 8.95 -7.44
CA SER A 7 18.89 9.50 -8.80
C SER A 7 20.03 8.79 -9.55
N THR A 8 21.01 8.28 -8.80
CA THR A 8 22.11 7.44 -9.33
C THR A 8 21.64 6.07 -9.84
N GLY A 9 20.40 5.67 -9.56
CA GLY A 9 19.84 4.37 -9.89
C GLY A 9 20.02 3.31 -8.81
N ASP A 10 20.81 3.61 -7.78
CA ASP A 10 21.01 2.76 -6.60
C ASP A 10 19.71 2.61 -5.80
N ILE A 11 19.61 1.52 -5.06
CA ILE A 11 18.43 1.17 -4.26
C ILE A 11 18.79 1.22 -2.79
N VAL A 12 17.96 1.89 -1.99
CA VAL A 12 18.07 1.88 -0.54
C VAL A 12 16.89 1.15 0.08
N ILE A 13 17.21 0.22 0.97
CA ILE A 13 16.23 -0.60 1.69
C ILE A 13 16.27 -0.22 3.17
N ALA A 14 15.10 -0.01 3.76
CA ALA A 14 14.89 0.07 5.20
C ALA A 14 14.46 -1.28 5.75
N GLU A 15 15.36 -1.92 6.50
CA GLU A 15 15.12 -3.17 7.19
C GLU A 15 14.48 -2.89 8.56
N SER A 16 13.18 -3.18 8.66
CA SER A 16 12.38 -2.90 9.85
C SER A 16 12.84 -3.70 11.08
N THR A 17 13.35 -4.93 10.91
CA THR A 17 13.75 -5.77 12.05
C THR A 17 15.07 -5.31 12.67
N THR A 18 16.07 -4.96 11.85
CA THR A 18 17.38 -4.51 12.35
C THR A 18 17.47 -2.99 12.52
N GLY A 19 16.48 -2.24 12.02
CA GLY A 19 16.50 -0.77 12.04
C GLY A 19 17.57 -0.16 11.13
N GLU A 20 18.13 -0.96 10.22
CA GLU A 20 19.23 -0.55 9.31
C GLU A 20 18.69 -0.04 7.98
N LEU A 21 19.39 0.94 7.43
CA LEU A 21 19.35 1.30 6.02
C LEU A 21 20.49 0.58 5.30
N ARG A 22 20.21 0.06 4.10
CA ARG A 22 21.20 -0.62 3.26
C ARG A 22 21.10 -0.09 1.84
N ARG A 23 22.19 0.47 1.32
CA ARG A 23 22.29 0.90 -0.08
C ARG A 23 22.95 -0.19 -0.91
N TYR A 24 22.35 -0.47 -2.06
CA TYR A 24 22.86 -1.38 -3.06
C TYR A 24 23.05 -0.62 -4.37
N ASP A 25 24.14 -0.90 -5.05
CA ASP A 25 24.35 -0.37 -6.40
C ASP A 25 23.45 -1.08 -7.42
N GLN A 26 23.48 -0.62 -8.67
CA GLN A 26 22.69 -1.20 -9.75
C GLN A 26 23.03 -2.66 -10.10
N SER A 27 24.20 -3.16 -9.68
CA SER A 27 24.60 -4.57 -9.84
C SER A 27 24.10 -5.46 -8.69
N GLY A 28 23.71 -4.82 -7.59
CA GLY A 28 23.28 -5.46 -6.35
C GLY A 28 24.35 -5.71 -5.33
N ALA A 29 25.53 -5.10 -5.52
CA ALA A 29 26.53 -5.07 -4.48
C ALA A 29 26.10 -4.10 -3.37
N LEU A 30 26.26 -4.54 -2.12
CA LEU A 30 26.05 -3.69 -0.96
C LEU A 30 27.13 -2.60 -0.91
N VAL A 31 26.71 -1.35 -0.94
CA VAL A 31 27.60 -0.17 -0.90
C VAL A 31 27.85 0.25 0.54
N TRP A 32 26.79 0.44 1.32
CA TRP A 32 26.89 0.82 2.73
C TRP A 32 25.72 0.35 3.57
N ARG A 33 25.93 0.37 4.89
CA ARG A 33 24.90 0.20 5.92
C ARG A 33 24.93 1.40 6.86
N ALA A 34 23.76 1.84 7.30
CA ALA A 34 23.61 2.95 8.23
C ALA A 34 22.45 2.71 9.20
N GLY A 35 22.46 3.44 10.32
CA GLY A 35 21.47 3.31 11.38
C GLY A 35 21.63 2.01 12.17
N GLY A 36 20.51 1.43 12.60
CA GLY A 36 20.47 0.25 13.47
C GLY A 36 19.53 0.44 14.65
N GLN A 37 19.42 -0.60 15.47
CA GLN A 37 18.62 -0.59 16.70
C GLN A 37 19.28 0.27 17.78
N GLY A 38 18.53 1.21 18.36
CA GLY A 38 19.03 2.00 19.49
C GLY A 38 18.30 3.31 19.76
N GLN A 39 19.02 4.27 20.33
CA GLN A 39 18.48 5.56 20.78
C GLN A 39 19.34 6.77 20.36
N GLY A 40 20.54 6.55 19.83
CA GLY A 40 21.41 7.60 19.31
C GLY A 40 20.89 8.24 18.01
N PRO A 41 21.60 9.25 17.49
CA PRO A 41 21.35 9.81 16.17
C PRO A 41 21.45 8.74 15.08
N GLY A 42 20.46 8.68 14.18
CA GLY A 42 20.38 7.68 13.11
C GLY A 42 19.91 6.28 13.56
N GLU A 43 19.77 6.02 14.86
CA GLU A 43 19.24 4.75 15.36
C GLU A 43 17.72 4.79 15.49
N HIS A 44 17.09 3.62 15.41
CA HIS A 44 15.64 3.43 15.44
C HIS A 44 15.28 2.38 16.48
N LYS A 45 14.17 2.56 17.20
CA LYS A 45 13.49 1.46 17.88
C LYS A 45 12.56 0.73 16.91
N TYR A 46 11.78 1.48 16.15
CA TYR A 46 10.92 0.93 15.10
C TYR A 46 11.08 1.73 13.81
N LEU A 47 11.81 1.19 12.85
CA LEU A 47 11.96 1.78 11.52
C LEU A 47 10.72 1.46 10.67
N GLY A 48 9.74 2.37 10.69
CA GLY A 48 8.45 2.21 10.01
C GLY A 48 8.29 3.03 8.73
N PHE A 49 9.26 3.88 8.40
CA PHE A 49 9.14 4.81 7.27
C PHE A 49 10.49 5.10 6.63
N LEU A 50 10.51 5.16 5.30
CA LEU A 50 11.64 5.60 4.48
C LEU A 50 11.10 6.34 3.26
N ARG A 51 11.63 7.54 3.00
CA ARG A 51 11.44 8.27 1.74
C ARG A 51 12.73 8.96 1.30
N SER A 52 12.90 9.11 -0.01
CA SER A 52 13.87 10.02 -0.58
C SER A 52 13.34 11.46 -0.53
N LEU A 53 14.27 12.39 -0.37
CA LEU A 53 14.09 13.83 -0.46
C LEU A 53 14.80 14.34 -1.73
N PRO A 54 14.52 15.57 -2.18
CA PRO A 54 15.32 16.22 -3.21
C PRO A 54 16.83 16.13 -2.90
N GLY A 55 17.63 15.77 -3.90
CA GLY A 55 19.08 15.60 -3.75
C GLY A 55 19.52 14.27 -3.11
N ASP A 56 18.70 13.21 -3.19
CA ASP A 56 19.01 11.85 -2.70
C ASP A 56 19.28 11.73 -1.20
N SER A 57 18.91 12.77 -0.43
CA SER A 57 18.84 12.62 1.03
C SER A 57 17.67 11.69 1.37
N LEU A 58 17.77 11.02 2.52
CA LEU A 58 16.78 10.05 2.96
C LEU A 58 16.18 10.52 4.28
N VAL A 59 14.89 10.37 4.44
CA VAL A 59 14.22 10.58 5.72
C VAL A 59 13.63 9.26 6.21
N THR A 60 13.92 8.96 7.47
CA THR A 60 13.29 7.86 8.19
C THR A 60 12.53 8.37 9.39
N ALA A 61 11.54 7.59 9.83
CA ALA A 61 10.84 7.86 11.07
C ALA A 61 10.90 6.68 12.03
N ASP A 62 11.19 7.00 13.28
CA ASP A 62 10.96 6.12 14.43
C ASP A 62 9.57 6.44 15.01
N SER A 63 8.57 5.65 14.62
CA SER A 63 7.16 5.93 14.92
C SER A 63 6.83 5.88 16.41
N ASP A 64 7.59 5.15 17.23
CA ASP A 64 7.36 5.03 18.67
C ASP A 64 7.90 6.24 19.45
N ARG A 65 8.93 6.90 18.88
CA ARG A 65 9.63 8.01 19.55
C ARG A 65 9.34 9.37 18.94
N LEU A 66 8.50 9.42 17.91
CA LEU A 66 8.19 10.65 17.16
C LEU A 66 9.48 11.39 16.81
N ARG A 67 10.39 10.67 16.15
CA ARG A 67 11.71 11.17 15.77
C ARG A 67 11.99 10.85 14.32
N LEU A 68 12.50 11.85 13.61
CA LEU A 68 13.01 11.67 12.26
C LEU A 68 14.52 11.66 12.25
N ASN A 69 15.10 10.87 11.35
CA ASN A 69 16.49 10.99 10.98
C ASN A 69 16.57 11.34 9.50
N VAL A 70 17.38 12.35 9.16
CA VAL A 70 17.73 12.69 7.79
C VAL A 70 19.14 12.19 7.54
N PHE A 71 19.29 11.32 6.56
CA PHE A 71 20.57 10.79 6.10
C PHE A 71 20.95 11.41 4.77
N GLY A 72 22.25 11.58 4.55
CA GLY A 72 22.79 11.90 3.24
C GLY A 72 22.79 10.67 2.33
N PRO A 73 23.04 10.86 1.02
CA PRO A 73 23.14 9.74 0.07
C PRO A 73 24.30 8.78 0.39
N ASP A 74 25.29 9.22 1.18
CA ASP A 74 26.40 8.41 1.68
C ASP A 74 26.08 7.62 2.97
N GLY A 75 24.85 7.72 3.46
CA GLY A 75 24.38 7.02 4.66
C GLY A 75 24.76 7.71 5.97
N LYS A 76 25.40 8.89 5.94
CA LYS A 76 25.69 9.64 7.17
C LYS A 76 24.45 10.35 7.67
N VAL A 77 24.29 10.40 8.99
CA VAL A 77 23.23 11.19 9.63
C VAL A 77 23.56 12.67 9.43
N LEU A 78 22.68 13.39 8.75
CA LEU A 78 22.76 14.85 8.59
C LEU A 78 22.04 15.55 9.74
N ARG A 79 20.84 15.07 10.09
CA ARG A 79 19.99 15.67 11.12
C ARG A 79 19.18 14.61 11.86
N THR A 80 18.91 14.87 13.13
CA THR A 80 17.91 14.15 13.91
C THR A 80 16.92 15.17 14.45
N ILE A 81 15.65 14.98 14.12
CA ILE A 81 14.59 15.96 14.37
C ILE A 81 13.60 15.31 15.33
N ARG A 82 13.32 15.99 16.44
CA ARG A 82 12.22 15.61 17.34
C ARG A 82 10.96 16.30 16.87
N LEU A 83 9.86 15.55 16.80
CA LEU A 83 8.57 16.15 16.46
C LEU A 83 8.05 16.94 17.66
N GLU A 84 7.68 18.19 17.41
CA GLU A 84 6.96 19.01 18.38
C GLU A 84 5.46 18.82 18.16
N MET A 85 4.84 18.01 19.02
CA MET A 85 3.40 17.76 18.93
C MET A 85 2.64 19.07 19.12
N PRO A 86 1.76 19.44 18.17
CA PRO A 86 1.14 20.77 18.16
C PRO A 86 0.19 20.96 19.34
N GLU A 87 -0.56 19.91 19.72
CA GLU A 87 -1.53 19.94 20.81
C GLU A 87 -1.68 18.57 21.49
N PRO A 88 -1.98 18.53 22.80
CA PRO A 88 -2.39 17.30 23.48
C PRO A 88 -3.69 16.73 22.86
N GLY A 89 -3.73 15.40 22.66
CA GLY A 89 -4.90 14.68 22.13
C GLY A 89 -4.83 14.35 20.63
N LEU A 90 -3.95 15.02 19.88
CA LEU A 90 -3.62 14.61 18.51
C LEU A 90 -2.65 13.43 18.53
N VAL A 91 -3.04 12.33 17.90
CA VAL A 91 -2.24 11.10 17.84
C VAL A 91 -1.76 10.89 16.41
N PRO A 92 -0.44 10.81 16.18
CA PRO A 92 0.11 10.54 14.85
C PRO A 92 -0.40 9.18 14.34
N ARG A 93 -1.02 9.19 13.16
CA ARG A 93 -1.51 7.99 12.46
C ARG A 93 -0.56 7.49 11.38
N GLY A 94 0.29 8.35 10.83
CA GLY A 94 1.28 7.92 9.85
C GLY A 94 1.82 9.05 8.99
N PHE A 95 2.80 8.68 8.18
CA PHE A 95 3.42 9.53 7.18
C PHE A 95 2.83 9.22 5.81
N VAL A 96 2.37 10.25 5.13
CA VAL A 96 1.69 10.17 3.86
C VAL A 96 2.69 10.25 2.71
N GLY A 97 3.57 11.24 2.76
CA GLY A 97 4.53 11.54 1.71
C GLY A 97 5.38 12.75 2.04
N VAL A 98 6.16 13.19 1.06
CA VAL A 98 7.07 14.34 1.15
C VAL A 98 6.63 15.39 0.15
N SER A 99 6.70 16.66 0.54
CA SER A 99 6.55 17.83 -0.32
C SER A 99 7.73 18.76 -0.07
N GLU A 100 8.72 18.75 -0.97
CA GLU A 100 9.95 19.54 -0.83
C GLU A 100 10.66 19.33 0.53
N ARG A 101 10.46 20.24 1.47
CA ARG A 101 11.05 20.23 2.82
C ARG A 101 10.08 19.82 3.91
N ASP A 102 8.84 19.51 3.56
CA ASP A 102 7.80 19.13 4.50
C ASP A 102 7.43 17.65 4.35
N LEU A 103 7.23 16.98 5.48
CA LEU A 103 6.54 15.71 5.53
C LEU A 103 5.05 15.93 5.73
N VAL A 104 4.24 15.29 4.90
CA VAL A 104 2.80 15.26 5.11
C VAL A 104 2.46 14.09 6.03
N MET A 105 1.74 14.39 7.10
CA MET A 105 1.37 13.45 8.15
C MET A 105 -0.12 13.51 8.42
N THR A 106 -0.66 12.40 8.91
CA THR A 106 -2.04 12.34 9.40
C THR A 106 -2.07 12.15 10.91
N PHE A 107 -3.03 12.81 11.54
CA PHE A 107 -3.31 12.72 12.97
C PHE A 107 -4.77 12.33 13.16
N GLU A 108 -5.02 11.55 14.19
CA GLU A 108 -6.35 11.36 14.74
C GLU A 108 -6.55 12.33 15.90
N ASP A 109 -7.70 13.00 15.95
CA ASP A 109 -8.09 13.79 17.11
C ASP A 109 -8.91 12.94 18.08
N ARG A 110 -8.28 12.44 19.15
CA ARG A 110 -8.97 11.62 20.17
C ARG A 110 -9.89 12.40 21.09
N ARG A 111 -9.92 13.73 20.96
CA ARG A 111 -10.85 14.59 21.69
C ARG A 111 -12.23 14.58 21.03
N GLU A 112 -12.30 14.24 19.75
CA GLU A 112 -13.56 14.05 19.04
C GLU A 112 -14.19 12.72 19.45
N GLU A 113 -15.46 12.75 19.84
CA GLU A 113 -16.21 11.52 20.06
C GLU A 113 -16.40 10.78 18.73
N PRO A 114 -16.30 9.43 18.71
CA PRO A 114 -16.65 8.65 17.54
C PRO A 114 -18.05 9.01 17.05
N ALA A 115 -18.26 9.06 15.73
CA ALA A 115 -19.61 9.25 15.20
C ALA A 115 -20.56 8.19 15.79
N ARG A 116 -21.80 8.62 16.08
CA ARG A 116 -22.83 7.88 16.83
C ARG A 116 -22.85 6.36 16.55
N PRO A 117 -23.19 5.52 17.54
CA PRO A 117 -23.35 4.08 17.36
C PRO A 117 -24.33 3.77 16.20
N GLY A 118 -23.90 2.98 15.22
CA GLY A 118 -24.75 2.48 14.13
C GLY A 118 -24.25 2.75 12.71
N VAL A 119 -23.46 3.82 12.51
CA VAL A 119 -22.67 4.05 11.27
C VAL A 119 -21.35 4.68 11.72
N GLY A 120 -20.41 3.84 12.14
CA GLY A 120 -19.20 4.29 12.84
C GLY A 120 -18.20 4.92 11.88
N ARG A 121 -18.39 6.18 11.46
CA ARG A 121 -17.28 6.93 10.87
C ARG A 121 -16.29 7.24 12.00
N TRP A 122 -15.04 6.80 11.84
CA TRP A 122 -13.94 7.25 12.70
C TRP A 122 -13.95 8.78 12.76
N PRO A 123 -13.49 9.37 13.89
CA PRO A 123 -13.26 10.81 13.99
C PRO A 123 -12.49 11.37 12.79
N GLY A 124 -12.61 12.69 12.57
CA GLY A 124 -11.91 13.36 11.49
C GLY A 124 -10.41 13.07 11.54
N LEU A 125 -9.80 12.87 10.37
CA LEU A 125 -8.35 12.84 10.27
C LEU A 125 -7.86 14.25 9.98
N ARG A 126 -6.85 14.66 10.72
CA ARG A 126 -6.18 15.93 10.54
C ARG A 126 -4.90 15.72 9.75
N ILE A 127 -4.82 16.31 8.56
CA ILE A 127 -3.59 16.34 7.77
C ILE A 127 -2.77 17.53 8.24
N ALA A 128 -1.48 17.31 8.49
CA ALA A 128 -0.54 18.34 8.91
C ALA A 128 0.77 18.23 8.12
N MET A 129 1.45 19.37 8.03
CA MET A 129 2.78 19.49 7.43
C MET A 129 3.82 19.58 8.53
N LEU A 130 4.82 18.72 8.49
CA LEU A 130 5.96 18.69 9.40
C LEU A 130 7.20 19.21 8.69
N SER A 131 7.72 20.34 9.15
CA SER A 131 8.96 20.91 8.64
C SER A 131 10.15 20.03 8.99
N LEU A 132 10.93 19.65 7.97
CA LEU A 132 12.18 18.92 8.15
C LEU A 132 13.34 19.82 8.60
N ASP A 133 13.13 21.13 8.69
CA ASP A 133 14.16 22.07 9.12
C ASP A 133 14.19 22.26 10.63
N ASP A 134 13.02 22.33 11.27
CA ASP A 134 12.89 22.62 12.70
C ASP A 134 11.96 21.65 13.46
N GLY A 135 11.31 20.70 12.80
CA GLY A 135 10.45 19.72 13.44
C GLY A 135 9.06 20.23 13.85
N ARG A 136 8.70 21.46 13.44
CA ARG A 136 7.39 22.04 13.71
C ARG A 136 6.31 21.41 12.87
N ILE A 137 5.17 21.14 13.51
CA ILE A 137 3.97 20.59 12.87
C ILE A 137 2.94 21.70 12.70
N ARG A 138 2.52 21.95 11.46
CA ARG A 138 1.43 22.86 11.13
C ARG A 138 0.22 22.07 10.62
N THR A 139 -0.87 22.10 11.38
CA THR A 139 -2.16 21.59 10.93
C THR A 139 -2.60 22.26 9.63
N TRP A 140 -3.09 21.46 8.69
CA TRP A 140 -3.36 21.90 7.33
C TRP A 140 -4.83 21.79 6.94
N ILE A 141 -5.41 20.59 6.93
CA ILE A 141 -6.85 20.38 6.64
C ILE A 141 -7.40 19.23 7.47
N ASP A 142 -8.67 19.35 7.85
CA ASP A 142 -9.44 18.25 8.40
C ASP A 142 -10.15 17.52 7.26
N VAL A 143 -9.99 16.21 7.21
CA VAL A 143 -10.68 15.33 6.27
C VAL A 143 -11.58 14.37 7.06
N PRO A 144 -12.68 13.88 6.46
CA PRO A 144 -13.52 12.91 7.13
C PRO A 144 -12.75 11.65 7.54
N GLY A 145 -13.15 10.98 8.62
CA GLY A 145 -12.59 9.67 8.94
C GLY A 145 -13.12 8.55 8.04
N SER A 146 -12.61 7.35 8.26
CA SER A 146 -13.05 6.14 7.57
C SER A 146 -14.24 5.48 8.27
N GLU A 147 -15.11 4.83 7.53
CA GLU A 147 -16.17 3.99 8.05
C GLU A 147 -15.60 2.73 8.72
N SER A 148 -16.14 2.40 9.89
CA SER A 148 -15.86 1.19 10.67
C SER A 148 -16.88 0.10 10.30
N LEU A 149 -16.96 -0.19 9.01
CA LEU A 149 -17.87 -1.19 8.43
C LEU A 149 -17.06 -2.25 7.69
N VAL A 150 -17.62 -3.45 7.53
CA VAL A 150 -17.14 -4.35 6.48
C VAL A 150 -17.43 -3.68 5.14
N PHE A 151 -16.41 -3.61 4.28
CA PHE A 151 -16.43 -2.80 3.05
C PHE A 151 -16.61 -1.29 3.32
N GLY A 152 -16.23 -0.83 4.51
CA GLY A 152 -16.24 0.58 4.87
C GLY A 152 -15.39 1.41 3.94
N LYS A 153 -15.89 2.60 3.60
CA LYS A 153 -15.22 3.57 2.74
C LYS A 153 -14.46 4.56 3.61
N GLY A 154 -13.51 5.25 3.02
CA GLY A 154 -12.71 6.23 3.73
C GLY A 154 -11.82 6.99 2.77
N PRO A 155 -11.26 8.13 3.20
CA PRO A 155 -10.48 8.90 2.28
C PRO A 155 -9.10 8.31 2.05
N GLU A 156 -8.65 8.41 0.79
CA GLU A 156 -7.23 8.26 0.43
C GLU A 156 -6.65 9.63 0.12
N TYR A 157 -5.39 9.83 0.48
CA TYR A 157 -4.73 11.14 0.36
C TYR A 157 -3.27 11.08 -0.11
N PRO A 158 -2.95 10.52 -1.29
CA PRO A 158 -1.56 10.45 -1.76
C PRO A 158 -0.96 11.84 -2.04
N VAL A 159 0.34 11.97 -1.76
CA VAL A 159 1.13 13.20 -1.93
C VAL A 159 2.25 12.97 -2.93
N SER A 160 2.48 13.95 -3.81
CA SER A 160 3.66 14.08 -4.66
C SER A 160 3.81 15.52 -5.17
N GLY A 161 5.05 16.03 -5.23
CA GLY A 161 5.40 17.29 -5.92
C GLY A 161 4.54 18.50 -5.52
N GLY A 162 4.39 18.77 -4.23
CA GLY A 162 3.56 19.90 -3.75
C GLY A 162 2.05 19.67 -3.81
N SER A 163 1.59 18.56 -4.38
CA SER A 163 0.17 18.26 -4.53
C SER A 163 -0.28 17.12 -3.63
N LEU A 164 -1.49 17.24 -3.10
CA LEU A 164 -2.23 16.19 -2.41
C LEU A 164 -3.48 15.86 -3.22
N ALA A 165 -3.62 14.60 -3.64
CA ALA A 165 -4.90 14.11 -4.13
C ALA A 165 -5.73 13.66 -2.92
N LEU A 166 -7.02 13.95 -2.90
CA LEU A 166 -7.98 13.55 -1.87
C LEU A 166 -9.18 12.90 -2.54
N VAL A 167 -9.55 11.71 -2.08
CA VAL A 167 -10.76 11.01 -2.52
C VAL A 167 -11.57 10.58 -1.30
N ASP A 168 -12.88 10.39 -1.47
CA ASP A 168 -13.71 9.59 -0.59
C ASP A 168 -14.13 8.37 -1.40
N THR A 169 -13.76 7.16 -0.99
CA THR A 169 -13.82 5.94 -1.84
C THR A 169 -15.25 5.47 -2.16
N GLU A 170 -16.26 6.24 -1.79
CA GLU A 170 -17.66 6.08 -2.20
C GLU A 170 -17.90 6.26 -3.69
N GLN A 171 -17.10 7.12 -4.34
CA GLN A 171 -17.25 7.49 -5.74
C GLN A 171 -15.91 7.81 -6.37
N PHE A 172 -15.82 7.69 -7.69
CA PHE A 172 -14.64 8.15 -8.43
C PHE A 172 -14.68 9.68 -8.56
N SER A 173 -14.26 10.39 -7.51
CA SER A 173 -14.08 11.84 -7.51
C SER A 173 -12.83 12.24 -6.74
N VAL A 174 -11.73 12.44 -7.46
CA VAL A 174 -10.43 12.78 -6.91
C VAL A 174 -10.21 14.30 -6.99
N ARG A 175 -10.10 14.95 -5.83
CA ARG A 175 -9.75 16.37 -5.73
C ARG A 175 -8.25 16.52 -5.59
N PHE A 176 -7.63 17.35 -6.41
CA PHE A 176 -6.22 17.69 -6.26
C PHE A 176 -6.12 19.05 -5.58
N ILE A 177 -5.37 19.09 -4.49
CA ILE A 177 -5.20 20.26 -3.64
C ILE A 177 -3.73 20.62 -3.63
N ASP A 178 -3.45 21.89 -3.88
CA ASP A 178 -2.12 22.46 -3.72
C ASP A 178 -1.78 22.61 -2.23
N LEU A 179 -0.64 22.07 -1.79
CA LEU A 179 -0.25 22.06 -0.38
C LEU A 179 0.10 23.46 0.14
N ASP A 180 0.63 24.34 -0.71
CA ASP A 180 1.02 25.69 -0.31
C ASP A 180 -0.18 26.64 -0.21
N GLY A 181 -1.05 26.63 -1.23
CA GLY A 181 -2.22 27.52 -1.32
C GLY A 181 -3.52 26.97 -0.74
N ARG A 182 -3.57 25.70 -0.34
CA ARG A 182 -4.78 24.98 0.16
C ARG A 182 -5.97 25.03 -0.80
N SER A 183 -5.73 25.35 -2.07
CA SER A 183 -6.76 25.54 -3.07
C SER A 183 -6.95 24.25 -3.86
N THR A 184 -8.22 23.94 -4.16
CA THR A 184 -8.52 22.84 -5.08
C THR A 184 -8.14 23.28 -6.49
N GLN A 185 -7.11 22.65 -7.05
CA GLN A 185 -6.59 22.95 -8.39
C GLN A 185 -7.46 22.32 -9.48
N ARG A 186 -7.88 21.07 -9.25
CA ARG A 186 -8.70 20.31 -10.20
C ARG A 186 -9.48 19.20 -9.50
N ILE A 187 -10.51 18.70 -10.18
CA ILE A 187 -11.28 17.53 -9.74
C ILE A 187 -11.41 16.57 -10.94
N LEU A 188 -10.89 15.37 -10.79
CA LEU A 188 -11.08 14.28 -11.75
C LEU A 188 -12.29 13.45 -11.30
N ARG A 189 -13.30 13.31 -12.17
CA ARG A 189 -14.49 12.51 -11.88
C ARG A 189 -14.71 11.47 -12.97
N ARG A 190 -15.23 10.32 -12.56
CA ARG A 190 -15.72 9.29 -13.47
C ARG A 190 -17.06 8.79 -12.98
N ASP A 191 -17.97 8.56 -13.92
CA ASP A 191 -19.25 7.94 -13.59
C ASP A 191 -19.04 6.43 -13.44
N GLU A 192 -18.73 6.01 -12.22
CA GLU A 192 -18.62 4.61 -11.84
C GLU A 192 -19.71 4.27 -10.82
N PRO A 193 -20.69 3.43 -11.19
CA PRO A 193 -21.77 3.09 -10.27
C PRO A 193 -21.23 2.25 -9.13
N ALA A 194 -21.56 2.67 -7.90
CA ALA A 194 -21.27 1.87 -6.71
C ALA A 194 -21.99 0.52 -6.78
N ARG A 195 -21.26 -0.57 -6.56
CA ARG A 195 -21.79 -1.93 -6.61
C ARG A 195 -22.44 -2.28 -5.27
N GLN A 196 -23.60 -2.92 -5.29
CA GLN A 196 -24.27 -3.38 -4.07
C GLN A 196 -23.46 -4.52 -3.42
N VAL A 197 -23.45 -4.54 -2.08
CA VAL A 197 -22.91 -5.68 -1.32
C VAL A 197 -23.86 -6.88 -1.45
N THR A 198 -23.29 -8.07 -1.59
CA THR A 198 -24.02 -9.34 -1.70
C THR A 198 -23.48 -10.32 -0.65
N SER A 199 -24.22 -11.40 -0.40
CA SER A 199 -23.76 -12.51 0.46
C SER A 199 -22.40 -13.06 0.01
N ASP A 200 -22.20 -13.22 -1.29
CA ASP A 200 -21.00 -13.81 -1.87
C ASP A 200 -19.75 -12.95 -1.57
N HIS A 201 -19.90 -11.62 -1.58
CA HIS A 201 -18.81 -10.72 -1.20
C HIS A 201 -18.38 -10.94 0.26
N VAL A 202 -19.36 -11.13 1.15
CA VAL A 202 -19.13 -11.35 2.59
C VAL A 202 -18.43 -12.68 2.81
N GLU A 203 -18.91 -13.75 2.18
CA GLU A 203 -18.32 -15.07 2.28
C GLU A 203 -16.86 -15.06 1.82
N ALA A 204 -16.58 -14.47 0.65
CA ALA A 204 -15.22 -14.32 0.13
C ALA A 204 -14.30 -13.53 1.09
N TRP A 205 -14.83 -12.51 1.77
CA TRP A 205 -14.07 -11.76 2.76
C TRP A 205 -13.79 -12.57 4.03
N VAL A 206 -14.77 -13.31 4.55
CA VAL A 206 -14.59 -14.18 5.73
C VAL A 206 -13.59 -15.29 5.43
N GLU A 207 -13.69 -15.95 4.28
CA GLU A 207 -12.73 -16.96 3.84
C GLU A 207 -11.32 -16.41 3.76
N TRP A 208 -11.17 -15.23 3.15
CA TRP A 208 -9.89 -14.53 3.11
C TRP A 208 -9.36 -14.24 4.52
N ALA A 209 -10.20 -13.71 5.42
CA ALA A 209 -9.82 -13.38 6.78
C ALA A 209 -9.34 -14.61 7.57
N ILE A 210 -10.00 -15.76 7.43
CA ILE A 210 -9.57 -17.04 8.02
C ILE A 210 -8.22 -17.48 7.44
N SER A 211 -8.02 -17.34 6.13
CA SER A 211 -6.79 -17.76 5.46
C SER A 211 -5.56 -16.99 5.96
N VAL A 212 -5.71 -15.70 6.26
CA VAL A 212 -4.59 -14.83 6.65
C VAL A 212 -4.24 -14.90 8.14
N THR A 213 -5.22 -15.14 9.02
CA THR A 213 -4.97 -15.27 10.48
C THR A 213 -4.39 -16.63 10.86
N ARG A 214 -4.47 -17.63 9.96
CA ARG A 214 -4.08 -19.03 10.22
C ARG A 214 -4.74 -19.59 11.48
N ASP A 215 -5.94 -19.10 11.83
CA ASP A 215 -6.78 -19.63 12.92
C ASP A 215 -7.97 -20.41 12.34
N PRO A 216 -7.87 -21.76 12.24
CA PRO A 216 -8.93 -22.60 11.69
C PRO A 216 -10.17 -22.66 12.60
N ARG A 217 -10.05 -22.26 13.87
CA ARG A 217 -11.14 -22.35 14.87
C ARG A 217 -12.01 -21.09 14.91
N GLY A 218 -11.62 -20.02 14.19
CA GLY A 218 -12.39 -18.78 14.11
C GLY A 218 -12.50 -18.02 15.44
N THR A 219 -11.57 -18.28 16.36
CA THR A 219 -11.51 -17.64 17.69
C THR A 219 -10.75 -16.32 17.68
N ASP A 220 -10.06 -16.02 16.57
CA ASP A 220 -9.32 -14.78 16.37
C ASP A 220 -10.27 -13.57 16.52
N PRO A 221 -9.91 -12.58 17.37
CA PRO A 221 -10.67 -11.34 17.52
C PRO A 221 -10.99 -10.65 16.20
N VAL A 222 -10.14 -10.79 15.17
CA VAL A 222 -10.37 -10.26 13.82
C VAL A 222 -11.51 -11.00 13.12
N ILE A 223 -11.58 -12.33 13.23
CA ILE A 223 -12.66 -13.15 12.65
C ILE A 223 -13.98 -12.90 13.38
N ARG A 224 -13.93 -12.73 14.71
CA ARG A 224 -15.11 -12.39 15.51
C ARG A 224 -15.63 -10.99 15.19
N ALA A 225 -14.75 -9.98 15.23
CA ALA A 225 -15.07 -8.62 14.83
C ALA A 225 -15.61 -8.61 13.40
N ALA A 226 -15.05 -9.43 12.51
CA ALA A 226 -15.53 -9.56 11.15
C ALA A 226 -17.00 -9.98 11.03
N ARG A 227 -17.45 -10.93 11.85
CA ARG A 227 -18.85 -11.40 11.83
C ARG A 227 -19.81 -10.45 12.53
N GLU A 228 -19.32 -9.69 13.52
CA GLU A 228 -20.14 -8.78 14.34
C GLU A 228 -20.18 -7.35 13.77
N THR A 229 -19.27 -6.97 12.87
CA THR A 229 -19.20 -5.63 12.28
C THR A 229 -20.30 -5.43 11.24
N PRO A 230 -21.08 -4.34 11.32
CA PRO A 230 -22.07 -4.03 10.29
C PRO A 230 -21.43 -3.83 8.91
N MET A 231 -22.19 -4.12 7.86
CA MET A 231 -21.71 -4.07 6.48
C MET A 231 -22.18 -2.79 5.80
N ALA A 232 -21.35 -2.22 4.93
CA ALA A 232 -21.79 -1.18 4.02
C ALA A 232 -22.84 -1.74 3.04
N SER A 233 -23.76 -0.89 2.57
CA SER A 233 -24.72 -1.26 1.53
C SER A 233 -24.08 -1.39 0.15
N THR A 234 -22.98 -0.67 -0.08
CA THR A 234 -22.23 -0.67 -1.32
C THR A 234 -20.75 -0.95 -1.09
N LEU A 235 -20.12 -1.62 -2.05
CA LEU A 235 -18.68 -1.75 -2.12
C LEU A 235 -18.03 -0.39 -2.41
N PRO A 236 -16.79 -0.15 -1.94
CA PRO A 236 -15.99 0.97 -2.41
C PRO A 236 -15.82 0.93 -3.93
N VAL A 237 -15.69 2.10 -4.55
CA VAL A 237 -15.35 2.21 -5.98
C VAL A 237 -13.85 2.05 -6.18
N LEU A 238 -13.06 2.58 -5.24
CA LEU A 238 -11.61 2.61 -5.29
C LEU A 238 -11.01 1.89 -4.08
N GLU A 239 -9.93 1.15 -4.30
CA GLU A 239 -9.15 0.55 -3.21
C GLU A 239 -8.12 1.55 -2.69
N SER A 240 -7.30 2.10 -3.57
CA SER A 240 -6.17 2.95 -3.19
C SER A 240 -5.79 3.92 -4.31
N LEU A 241 -5.05 4.96 -3.95
CA LEU A 241 -4.53 5.96 -4.89
C LEU A 241 -3.05 6.20 -4.63
N TYR A 242 -2.30 6.45 -5.70
CA TYR A 242 -0.90 6.86 -5.63
C TYR A 242 -0.63 8.00 -6.62
N LEU A 243 0.30 8.87 -6.25
CA LEU A 243 0.91 9.83 -7.16
C LEU A 243 2.36 9.41 -7.39
N ASP A 244 2.78 9.41 -8.65
CA ASP A 244 4.19 9.21 -8.99
C ASP A 244 4.99 10.52 -8.98
N ALA A 245 6.30 10.43 -9.23
CA ALA A 245 7.23 11.56 -9.15
C ALA A 245 6.91 12.74 -10.09
N VAL A 246 6.14 12.52 -11.16
CA VAL A 246 5.74 13.59 -12.11
C VAL A 246 4.26 13.97 -11.95
N GLY A 247 3.58 13.42 -10.94
CA GLY A 247 2.20 13.77 -10.59
C GLY A 247 1.13 13.01 -11.37
N ASN A 248 1.47 11.93 -12.08
CA ASN A 248 0.42 11.07 -12.65
C ASN A 248 -0.34 10.39 -11.49
N LEU A 249 -1.66 10.29 -11.64
CA LEU A 249 -2.52 9.58 -10.72
C LEU A 249 -2.61 8.11 -11.10
N TRP A 250 -2.22 7.25 -10.18
CA TRP A 250 -2.37 5.81 -10.25
C TRP A 250 -3.52 5.39 -9.35
N VAL A 251 -4.55 4.81 -9.96
CA VAL A 251 -5.78 4.41 -9.28
C VAL A 251 -5.83 2.90 -9.23
N GLU A 252 -6.01 2.35 -8.02
CA GLU A 252 -6.34 0.95 -7.83
C GLU A 252 -7.86 0.80 -7.72
N PRO A 253 -8.54 0.19 -8.72
CA PRO A 253 -9.96 -0.08 -8.62
C PRO A 253 -10.25 -1.09 -7.51
N TYR A 254 -11.39 -0.93 -6.83
CA TYR A 254 -11.79 -1.88 -5.80
C TYR A 254 -12.13 -3.25 -6.41
N SER A 255 -11.44 -4.30 -5.95
CA SER A 255 -11.71 -5.69 -6.33
C SER A 255 -12.38 -6.49 -5.20
N VAL A 256 -13.05 -7.59 -5.51
CA VAL A 256 -13.61 -8.45 -4.45
C VAL A 256 -12.50 -9.36 -3.91
N PHE A 257 -12.57 -9.75 -2.64
CA PHE A 257 -11.64 -10.73 -2.08
C PHE A 257 -11.64 -12.03 -2.90
N GLY A 258 -10.47 -12.66 -3.04
CA GLY A 258 -10.30 -13.86 -3.87
C GLY A 258 -10.23 -13.60 -5.39
N THR A 259 -10.46 -12.36 -5.85
CA THR A 259 -10.29 -12.01 -7.28
C THR A 259 -8.90 -11.43 -7.53
N PRO A 260 -8.31 -11.64 -8.74
CA PRO A 260 -7.06 -11.00 -9.11
C PRO A 260 -7.16 -9.48 -9.00
N MET A 261 -6.07 -8.85 -8.56
CA MET A 261 -5.98 -7.40 -8.51
C MET A 261 -6.15 -6.82 -9.93
N PRO A 262 -7.08 -5.89 -10.16
CA PRO A 262 -7.21 -5.22 -11.44
C PRO A 262 -5.94 -4.41 -11.72
N PRO A 263 -5.61 -4.19 -13.00
CA PRO A 263 -4.50 -3.31 -13.34
C PRO A 263 -4.78 -1.90 -12.84
N PHE A 264 -3.73 -1.19 -12.41
CA PHE A 264 -3.81 0.22 -12.09
C PHE A 264 -4.33 1.00 -13.29
N GLN A 265 -5.22 1.96 -13.06
CA GLN A 265 -5.60 2.93 -14.07
C GLN A 265 -4.73 4.17 -13.88
N VAL A 266 -4.06 4.64 -14.94
CA VAL A 266 -3.10 5.74 -14.86
C VAL A 266 -3.63 6.95 -15.61
N TYR A 267 -3.61 8.10 -14.96
CA TYR A 267 -4.03 9.39 -15.50
C TYR A 267 -2.88 10.39 -15.40
N ALA A 268 -2.65 11.15 -16.47
CA ALA A 268 -1.70 12.24 -16.49
C ALA A 268 -2.11 13.38 -15.54
N PRO A 269 -1.21 14.31 -15.20
CA PRO A 269 -1.52 15.41 -14.30
C PRO A 269 -2.62 16.34 -14.84
N ASP A 270 -2.81 16.40 -16.15
CA ASP A 270 -3.91 17.15 -16.80
C ASP A 270 -5.26 16.42 -16.72
N GLY A 271 -5.29 15.18 -16.22
CA GLY A 271 -6.47 14.31 -16.14
C GLY A 271 -6.63 13.37 -17.34
N SER A 272 -5.78 13.44 -18.35
CA SER A 272 -5.83 12.57 -19.52
C SER A 272 -5.56 11.10 -19.14
N TRP A 273 -6.35 10.17 -19.64
CA TRP A 273 -6.12 8.74 -19.39
C TRP A 273 -4.89 8.25 -20.17
N LEU A 274 -3.91 7.67 -19.46
CA LEU A 274 -2.66 7.16 -20.05
C LEU A 274 -2.72 5.66 -20.34
N GLY A 275 -3.51 4.90 -19.59
CA GLY A 275 -3.61 3.46 -19.79
C GLY A 275 -3.90 2.66 -18.53
N SER A 276 -3.74 1.35 -18.66
CA SER A 276 -3.82 0.40 -17.55
C SER A 276 -2.49 -0.33 -17.38
N VAL A 277 -2.01 -0.43 -16.14
CA VAL A 277 -0.75 -1.08 -15.80
C VAL A 277 -1.01 -2.26 -14.87
N ALA A 278 -0.85 -3.47 -15.42
CA ALA A 278 -0.85 -4.68 -14.63
C ALA A 278 0.49 -4.81 -13.89
N VAL A 279 0.43 -5.13 -12.60
CA VAL A 279 1.61 -5.38 -11.77
C VAL A 279 1.67 -6.87 -11.45
N PRO A 280 2.86 -7.50 -11.48
CA PRO A 280 2.99 -8.89 -11.12
C PRO A 280 2.48 -9.18 -9.70
N PRO A 281 1.81 -10.32 -9.49
CA PRO A 281 1.32 -10.71 -8.16
C PRO A 281 2.45 -10.81 -7.15
N GLY A 282 2.13 -10.66 -5.87
CA GLY A 282 3.08 -10.68 -4.76
C GLY A 282 3.67 -9.32 -4.41
N LEU A 283 3.35 -8.23 -5.12
CA LEU A 283 3.71 -6.88 -4.66
C LEU A 283 2.99 -6.63 -3.33
N GLY A 284 3.67 -6.00 -2.38
CA GLY A 284 3.09 -5.59 -1.08
C GLY A 284 1.91 -4.60 -1.14
N THR A 285 1.21 -4.48 -2.28
CA THR A 285 -0.15 -3.96 -2.43
C THR A 285 -1.20 -4.95 -1.96
N GLU A 286 -0.88 -6.25 -1.94
CA GLU A 286 -1.81 -7.29 -1.48
C GLU A 286 -2.27 -6.97 -0.07
N ARG A 287 -3.59 -6.76 0.07
CA ARG A 287 -4.48 -6.41 1.21
C ARG A 287 -4.09 -6.93 2.60
N ARG A 288 -2.83 -6.87 2.99
CA ARG A 288 -2.37 -7.04 4.36
C ARG A 288 -3.04 -5.92 5.11
N LEU A 289 -3.84 -6.33 6.10
CA LEU A 289 -4.50 -5.52 7.11
C LEU A 289 -3.88 -4.11 7.15
N ARG A 290 -4.67 -3.09 6.78
CA ARG A 290 -4.30 -1.64 6.68
C ARG A 290 -3.78 -1.02 8.00
N PHE A 291 -3.27 -1.84 8.91
CA PHE A 291 -2.63 -1.48 10.17
C PHE A 291 -1.11 -1.34 10.03
N GLY A 292 -0.54 -1.58 8.84
CA GLY A 292 0.90 -1.44 8.56
C GLY A 292 1.29 -0.03 8.14
N PHE A 293 2.18 0.61 8.90
CA PHE A 293 2.78 1.90 8.55
C PHE A 293 3.72 1.74 7.34
N GLY A 294 3.44 2.47 6.26
CA GLY A 294 4.37 2.72 5.15
C GLY A 294 4.08 1.95 3.86
N ARG A 295 4.20 2.65 2.72
CA ARG A 295 4.18 2.02 1.39
C ARG A 295 5.46 1.20 1.20
N THR A 296 5.31 -0.05 0.79
CA THR A 296 6.42 -1.01 0.53
C THR A 296 6.96 -0.92 -0.89
N PHE A 297 6.51 0.06 -1.65
CA PHE A 297 6.91 0.31 -3.03
C PHE A 297 6.95 1.81 -3.35
N GLU A 298 7.57 2.10 -4.47
CA GLU A 298 7.77 3.41 -5.06
C GLU A 298 7.40 3.34 -6.55
N ILE A 299 6.68 4.35 -7.03
CA ILE A 299 6.37 4.52 -8.45
C ILE A 299 7.16 5.73 -8.93
N GLY A 300 8.15 5.47 -9.78
CA GLY A 300 8.92 6.50 -10.46
C GLY A 300 8.27 6.96 -11.76
N ASN A 301 9.00 7.80 -12.50
CA ASN A 301 8.56 8.22 -13.83
C ASN A 301 8.51 7.05 -14.81
N ASP A 302 9.51 6.17 -14.76
CA ASP A 302 9.78 5.09 -15.70
C ASP A 302 10.03 3.75 -14.99
N TYR A 303 9.63 3.60 -13.72
CA TYR A 303 9.76 2.34 -13.00
C TYR A 303 8.73 2.14 -11.88
N ILE A 304 8.57 0.88 -11.47
CA ILE A 304 8.00 0.49 -10.18
C ILE A 304 9.07 -0.29 -9.43
N LEU A 305 9.37 0.15 -8.21
CA LEU A 305 10.29 -0.50 -7.29
C LEU A 305 9.51 -0.93 -6.05
N GLY A 306 9.72 -2.15 -5.57
CA GLY A 306 8.93 -2.68 -4.46
C GLY A 306 9.48 -3.97 -3.88
N VAL A 307 8.84 -4.40 -2.81
CA VAL A 307 9.09 -5.70 -2.17
C VAL A 307 8.02 -6.69 -2.63
N TRP A 308 8.47 -7.82 -3.17
CA TRP A 308 7.65 -8.96 -3.57
C TRP A 308 7.87 -10.14 -2.65
N HIS A 309 6.82 -10.91 -2.39
CA HIS A 309 6.92 -12.22 -1.75
C HIS A 309 6.77 -13.32 -2.81
N ASP A 310 7.60 -14.36 -2.72
CA ASP A 310 7.39 -15.58 -3.50
C ASP A 310 6.46 -16.57 -2.77
N GLU A 311 6.21 -17.73 -3.39
CA GLU A 311 5.33 -18.77 -2.85
C GLU A 311 5.79 -19.33 -1.49
N LEU A 312 7.08 -19.17 -1.16
CA LEU A 312 7.66 -19.58 0.12
C LEU A 312 7.63 -18.43 1.16
N GLY A 313 7.09 -17.27 0.78
CA GLY A 313 7.05 -16.07 1.61
C GLY A 313 8.41 -15.37 1.73
N VAL A 314 9.38 -15.67 0.87
CA VAL A 314 10.68 -14.99 0.86
C VAL A 314 10.53 -13.63 0.21
N GLU A 315 11.09 -12.60 0.84
CA GLU A 315 11.05 -11.23 0.33
C GLU A 315 12.13 -11.01 -0.75
N HIS A 316 11.72 -10.37 -1.85
CA HIS A 316 12.59 -9.99 -2.96
C HIS A 316 12.33 -8.53 -3.31
N VAL A 317 13.38 -7.74 -3.44
CA VAL A 317 13.25 -6.40 -4.04
C VAL A 317 13.31 -6.53 -5.55
N ARG A 318 12.31 -5.98 -6.25
CA ARG A 318 12.25 -6.00 -7.70
C ARG A 318 12.05 -4.59 -8.24
N LEU A 319 12.67 -4.32 -9.38
CA LEU A 319 12.51 -3.10 -10.15
C LEU A 319 12.00 -3.47 -11.54
N TYR A 320 10.86 -2.91 -11.92
CA TYR A 320 10.26 -3.06 -13.24
C TYR A 320 10.32 -1.73 -13.97
N GLY A 321 10.78 -1.73 -15.22
CA GLY A 321 10.67 -0.56 -16.09
C GLY A 321 9.21 -0.29 -16.48
N LEU A 322 8.87 0.98 -16.62
CA LEU A 322 7.58 1.47 -17.09
C LEU A 322 7.79 2.30 -18.35
N GLU A 323 7.02 1.97 -19.40
CA GLU A 323 6.91 2.79 -20.59
C GLU A 323 5.54 3.48 -20.57
N LYS A 324 5.54 4.77 -20.25
CA LYS A 324 4.36 5.63 -20.32
C LYS A 324 4.36 6.30 -21.68
N ALA A 325 3.92 5.60 -22.73
CA ALA A 325 3.75 6.26 -24.02
C ALA A 325 2.62 7.28 -23.91
N GLY A 326 2.83 8.50 -24.42
CA GLY A 326 1.74 9.45 -24.63
C GLY A 326 0.67 8.82 -25.52
N GLY A 327 -0.39 8.30 -24.90
CA GLY A 327 -1.54 7.67 -25.55
C GLY A 327 -1.71 6.15 -25.40
N TRP A 328 -0.78 5.41 -24.79
CA TRP A 328 -0.95 3.97 -24.48
C TRP A 328 0.18 3.44 -23.59
N ALA A 329 -0.02 3.41 -22.27
CA ALA A 329 0.95 2.82 -21.35
C ALA A 329 0.99 1.27 -21.52
N ARG A 330 2.18 0.73 -21.75
CA ARG A 330 2.49 -0.69 -21.55
C ARG A 330 3.59 -0.76 -20.50
N ALA A 331 3.34 -1.44 -19.38
CA ALA A 331 4.45 -1.98 -18.61
C ALA A 331 5.01 -3.15 -19.40
N THR A 332 6.08 -2.92 -20.17
CA THR A 332 6.87 -4.04 -20.66
C THR A 332 7.61 -4.61 -19.46
N ALA A 333 7.17 -5.77 -18.98
CA ALA A 333 7.95 -6.62 -18.10
C ALA A 333 9.17 -7.15 -18.88
N ARG A 334 10.15 -6.28 -19.13
CA ARG A 334 11.53 -6.73 -19.26
C ARG A 334 12.02 -6.81 -17.82
N PRO A 335 12.16 -7.99 -17.22
CA PRO A 335 12.99 -8.09 -16.04
C PRO A 335 14.34 -7.56 -16.48
N GLY A 336 14.72 -6.37 -16.00
CA GLY A 336 16.13 -6.08 -15.84
C GLY A 336 16.64 -7.25 -15.03
N ARG A 337 17.49 -8.08 -15.63
CA ARG A 337 18.03 -9.27 -14.99
C ARG A 337 18.97 -8.77 -13.91
N TRP A 338 18.40 -8.38 -12.77
CA TRP A 338 19.11 -8.33 -11.51
C TRP A 338 19.42 -9.79 -11.17
N THR A 339 20.59 -10.25 -11.59
CA THR A 339 21.13 -11.57 -11.23
C THR A 339 21.76 -11.53 -9.85
N GLY A 340 21.04 -10.93 -8.90
CA GLY A 340 21.33 -10.97 -7.48
C GLY A 340 20.06 -11.39 -6.78
N GLY A 341 19.79 -12.70 -6.75
CA GLY A 341 18.76 -13.24 -5.85
C GLY A 341 19.21 -12.94 -4.43
N LEU A 342 18.70 -11.84 -3.85
CA LEU A 342 19.02 -11.47 -2.48
C LEU A 342 18.09 -12.27 -1.56
N GLN A 343 18.52 -13.48 -1.20
CA GLN A 343 17.86 -14.24 -0.15
C GLN A 343 18.18 -13.58 1.20
N VAL A 344 17.28 -12.73 1.69
CA VAL A 344 17.35 -12.25 3.08
C VAL A 344 16.87 -13.38 3.97
N SER A 345 17.78 -14.26 4.38
CA SER A 345 17.47 -15.29 5.36
C SER A 345 17.31 -14.64 6.74
N SER A 346 16.08 -14.54 7.25
CA SER A 346 15.79 -14.25 8.65
C SER A 346 16.10 -15.49 9.51
N SER A 347 17.36 -15.88 9.61
CA SER A 347 17.76 -17.01 10.47
C SER A 347 17.97 -16.54 11.91
N SER A 348 16.90 -16.48 12.70
CA SER A 348 17.02 -16.39 14.16
C SER A 348 17.22 -17.79 14.76
N ARG A 349 18.46 -18.30 14.75
CA ARG A 349 18.83 -19.35 15.72
C ARG A 349 19.17 -18.68 17.05
N LEU A 350 18.15 -18.44 17.86
CA LEU A 350 18.30 -18.15 19.29
C LEU A 350 18.98 -19.35 19.97
N ARG A 351 20.31 -19.29 20.12
CA ARG A 351 21.01 -20.04 21.17
C ARG A 351 20.85 -19.25 22.45
N GLY A 352 19.84 -19.60 23.25
CA GLY A 352 19.67 -19.05 24.59
C GLY A 352 20.87 -19.40 25.47
N ARG A 353 21.68 -18.40 25.82
CA ARG A 353 22.57 -18.43 26.99
C ARG A 353 21.70 -18.00 28.18
N VAL A 354 21.29 -18.97 28.99
CA VAL A 354 20.59 -18.71 30.26
C VAL A 354 21.60 -18.12 31.24
N VAL A 355 21.47 -16.83 31.53
CA VAL A 355 22.08 -16.19 32.71
C VAL A 355 21.13 -16.43 33.88
N ARG A 356 21.62 -17.12 34.92
CA ARG A 356 20.85 -17.45 36.14
C ARG A 356 20.70 -16.22 37.04
N PRO A 357 19.52 -15.95 37.62
CA PRO A 357 19.40 -15.14 38.82
C PRO A 357 19.72 -15.97 40.08
N HIS A 358 20.29 -15.32 41.09
CA HIS A 358 20.58 -15.89 42.40
C HIS A 358 19.31 -16.25 43.18
N HIS A 359 19.35 -17.47 43.72
CA HIS A 359 18.65 -18.06 44.88
C HIS A 359 17.34 -17.47 45.42
N CYS A 360 16.29 -18.31 45.40
CA CYS A 360 15.63 -18.74 46.65
C CYS A 360 15.12 -20.19 46.51
N ARG A 361 15.23 -20.98 47.58
CA ARG A 361 15.12 -22.45 47.64
C ARG A 361 13.66 -22.95 47.56
N CYS A 362 13.42 -24.08 46.87
CA CYS A 362 12.95 -25.32 47.50
C CYS A 362 12.81 -26.51 46.52
N SER A 363 13.44 -27.62 46.92
CA SER A 363 13.16 -29.06 46.72
C SER A 363 12.64 -29.64 45.38
N GLN A 364 13.47 -30.55 44.82
CA GLN A 364 13.17 -31.90 44.27
C GLN A 364 12.16 -31.99 43.09
N LEU A 365 12.44 -32.59 41.93
CA LEU A 365 12.86 -33.99 41.68
C LEU A 365 13.39 -34.18 40.23
N ARG A 366 14.18 -35.24 40.02
CA ARG A 366 14.89 -35.64 38.79
C ARG A 366 13.94 -36.17 37.68
N GLN A 367 14.33 -36.04 36.41
CA GLN A 367 14.53 -37.16 35.47
C GLN A 367 15.21 -36.75 34.14
N ARG A 368 15.91 -37.71 33.52
CA ARG A 368 16.91 -37.62 32.43
C ARG A 368 16.33 -38.05 31.06
N HIS A 369 17.13 -37.80 30.00
CA HIS A 369 17.21 -38.40 28.65
C HIS A 369 16.51 -37.63 27.50
N SER A 370 17.02 -37.54 26.26
CA SER A 370 18.34 -37.84 25.63
C SER A 370 18.34 -37.20 24.22
N GLN A 371 19.51 -36.79 23.72
CA GLN A 371 19.73 -36.24 22.37
C GLN A 371 19.82 -37.33 21.30
N LYS A 372 19.36 -37.03 20.07
CA LYS A 372 19.90 -37.61 18.82
C LYS A 372 20.01 -36.53 17.72
N ARG A 373 21.18 -36.49 17.07
CA ARG A 373 21.54 -35.69 15.88
C ARG A 373 21.33 -36.53 14.60
N MET A 374 20.87 -35.90 13.51
CA MET A 374 21.11 -36.21 12.08
C MET A 374 20.83 -34.89 11.32
N GLY A 375 21.40 -34.49 10.18
CA GLY A 375 22.28 -35.04 9.16
C GLY A 375 22.07 -34.14 7.93
N CYS A 376 23.12 -33.65 7.28
CA CYS A 376 23.05 -32.71 6.14
C CYS A 376 22.92 -33.47 4.82
N THR A 377 22.03 -33.03 3.93
CA THR A 377 21.95 -33.52 2.54
C THR A 377 21.84 -32.34 1.57
N ARG A 378 22.78 -32.28 0.61
CA ARG A 378 22.77 -31.38 -0.57
C ARG A 378 21.87 -31.98 -1.65
N HIS A 379 21.08 -31.17 -2.35
CA HIS A 379 20.48 -31.57 -3.62
C HIS A 379 20.67 -30.53 -4.73
N LEU A 380 20.99 -31.07 -5.91
CA LEU A 380 21.26 -30.43 -7.18
C LEU A 380 19.99 -29.79 -7.79
N PHE A 381 20.18 -28.69 -8.52
CA PHE A 381 19.19 -28.09 -9.39
C PHE A 381 19.18 -28.78 -10.78
N VAL A 382 17.99 -29.12 -11.27
CA VAL A 382 17.72 -29.46 -12.68
C VAL A 382 16.76 -28.38 -13.21
N PRO A 383 17.05 -27.68 -14.32
CA PRO A 383 16.09 -26.75 -14.91
C PRO A 383 15.11 -27.50 -15.81
N VAL A 384 13.81 -27.27 -15.61
CA VAL A 384 12.74 -27.66 -16.54
C VAL A 384 12.21 -26.38 -17.18
N GLU A 385 12.36 -26.25 -18.50
CA GLU A 385 11.74 -25.19 -19.30
C GLU A 385 10.33 -25.64 -19.76
N PHE A 386 9.34 -24.76 -19.64
CA PHE A 386 8.04 -24.91 -20.32
C PHE A 386 7.79 -23.68 -21.23
N PRO A 387 7.53 -23.86 -22.54
CA PRO A 387 7.20 -22.77 -23.44
C PRO A 387 5.67 -22.57 -23.51
N TRP A 388 5.17 -21.39 -23.14
CA TRP A 388 3.78 -21.01 -23.43
C TRP A 388 3.68 -20.33 -24.80
N ARG A 389 2.90 -20.94 -25.71
CA ARG A 389 2.49 -20.37 -27.01
C ARG A 389 1.27 -19.47 -26.81
N LEU A 390 1.28 -18.29 -27.42
CA LEU A 390 0.14 -17.37 -27.52
C LEU A 390 -0.91 -17.94 -28.48
N ALA A 391 -2.15 -18.15 -28.01
CA ALA A 391 -3.31 -18.37 -28.86
C ALA A 391 -3.77 -17.02 -29.47
N LYS A 392 -3.92 -16.98 -30.80
CA LYS A 392 -4.48 -15.82 -31.52
C LYS A 392 -6.01 -15.82 -31.43
N PRO A 393 -6.69 -14.67 -31.26
CA PRO A 393 -8.14 -14.59 -31.35
C PRO A 393 -8.62 -14.70 -32.80
N SER A 394 -9.70 -15.45 -33.01
CA SER A 394 -10.38 -15.65 -34.29
C SER A 394 -11.03 -14.35 -34.79
N ARG A 395 -10.74 -13.96 -36.04
CA ARG A 395 -11.48 -12.92 -36.76
C ARG A 395 -12.86 -13.45 -37.15
N ALA A 396 -13.92 -12.71 -36.84
CA ALA A 396 -15.23 -12.90 -37.44
C ALA A 396 -15.32 -12.04 -38.71
N ASP A 397 -15.62 -12.69 -39.84
CA ASP A 397 -15.92 -12.06 -41.13
C ASP A 397 -17.37 -11.55 -41.15
N PRO A 398 -17.66 -10.37 -41.75
CA PRO A 398 -19.01 -9.90 -41.94
C PRO A 398 -19.45 -10.12 -43.39
N THR A 399 -20.38 -11.04 -43.67
CA THR A 399 -21.21 -10.91 -44.89
C THR A 399 -22.51 -11.71 -44.86
N SER A 400 -23.56 -11.01 -45.32
CA SER A 400 -24.81 -11.48 -45.94
C SER A 400 -25.88 -12.14 -45.06
N LEU A 401 -27.02 -11.46 -44.96
CA LEU A 401 -28.33 -12.01 -45.34
C LEU A 401 -29.32 -10.84 -45.55
N ARG A 402 -29.92 -10.81 -46.74
CA ARG A 402 -30.95 -9.87 -47.20
C ARG A 402 -32.35 -10.26 -46.67
N PRO A 403 -33.33 -9.35 -46.71
CA PRO A 403 -34.63 -9.51 -46.06
C PRO A 403 -35.63 -10.27 -46.92
N THR A 404 -36.60 -10.93 -46.28
CA THR A 404 -37.87 -11.30 -46.91
C THR A 404 -39.03 -10.65 -46.19
N ASP A 405 -39.90 -10.10 -47.02
CA ASP A 405 -41.06 -9.27 -46.77
C ASP A 405 -42.31 -10.15 -46.66
N ARG A 406 -43.22 -9.87 -45.71
CA ARG A 406 -44.68 -9.70 -45.98
C ARG A 406 -45.55 -9.60 -44.72
N SER A 407 -46.52 -8.70 -44.86
CA SER A 407 -47.89 -8.67 -44.29
C SER A 407 -48.16 -8.01 -42.92
N THR A 408 -48.57 -6.73 -42.99
CA THR A 408 -49.65 -6.08 -42.22
C THR A 408 -51.04 -6.70 -42.58
N PRO A 409 -52.19 -6.45 -41.88
CA PRO A 409 -52.62 -5.20 -41.20
C PRO A 409 -53.28 -5.39 -39.80
N SER A 410 -53.48 -4.38 -38.95
CA SER A 410 -54.53 -3.36 -39.10
C SER A 410 -54.57 -2.36 -37.93
N ARG A 411 -55.14 -1.19 -38.24
CA ARG A 411 -55.31 0.03 -37.44
C ARG A 411 -56.36 -0.10 -36.33
N ARG A 412 -56.20 0.65 -35.23
CA ARG A 412 -57.21 1.56 -34.58
C ARG A 412 -56.54 2.31 -33.43
N ARG A 413 -56.23 3.60 -33.61
CA ARG A 413 -56.93 4.81 -33.10
C ARG A 413 -56.86 5.03 -31.58
N HIS A 414 -56.07 6.04 -31.20
CA HIS A 414 -56.13 6.88 -29.99
C HIS A 414 -57.56 7.43 -29.72
N PRO A 415 -57.89 7.84 -28.47
CA PRO A 415 -57.55 9.19 -28.00
C PRO A 415 -57.13 9.34 -26.52
N CYS A 416 -56.45 10.47 -26.29
CA CYS A 416 -56.05 11.09 -25.03
C CYS A 416 -57.14 11.16 -23.95
N ARG A 417 -56.72 11.14 -22.67
CA ARG A 417 -57.14 12.11 -21.64
C ARG A 417 -56.28 11.98 -20.36
N ASN A 418 -55.47 13.00 -20.11
CA ASN A 418 -55.18 13.54 -18.78
C ASN A 418 -56.23 14.67 -18.53
N PRO A 419 -56.57 15.18 -17.32
CA PRO A 419 -55.57 15.59 -16.32
C PRO A 419 -55.98 15.61 -14.81
N ARG A 420 -54.97 15.89 -13.95
CA ARG A 420 -54.97 16.58 -12.64
C ARG A 420 -55.51 15.86 -11.39
N ARG A 421 -54.63 15.62 -10.41
CA ARG A 421 -54.39 16.52 -9.26
C ARG A 421 -53.04 16.25 -8.62
#